data_AF-A0A7C6FEF8-F1
#
_entry.id   AF-A0A7C6FEF8-F1
#
_cell.length_a   1.000
_cell.length_b   1.000
_cell.length_c   1.000
_cell.angle_alpha   90.00
_cell.angle_beta   90.00
_cell.angle_gamma   90.00
#
_symmetry.space_group_name_H-M   'P 1'
#
loop_
_entity.id
_entity.type
_entity.pdbx_description
1 polymer ?
#
loop_
_entity_poly.entity_id
_entity_poly.type
_entity_poly.pdbx_seq_one_letter_code
_entity_poly.pdbx_strand_id
1 'polypeptide(L)' 'MYKNSIKSIAIGSFDGIHRGHEALISQVEALVIIERNGGYLTPGYKRSLVVDKICFFYHFEQIKCLSAKEFVEKL' A
#
# COMPACT_ATOMS: atom_id res chain seq x y z
N MET A 1 10.35 -0.94 -22.81
CA MET A 1 9.03 -1.36 -22.29
C MET A 1 9.28 -1.96 -20.91
N TYR A 2 8.88 -1.27 -19.83
CA TYR A 2 9.09 -1.79 -18.47
C TYR A 2 8.12 -2.93 -18.23
N LYS A 3 8.62 -4.07 -17.77
CA LYS A 3 7.79 -5.24 -17.47
C LYS A 3 7.57 -5.30 -15.97
N ASN A 4 6.31 -5.27 -15.54
CA ASN A 4 5.98 -5.50 -14.14
C ASN A 4 6.33 -6.95 -13.77
N SER A 5 7.28 -7.12 -12.85
CA SER A 5 7.71 -8.43 -12.33
C SER A 5 7.07 -8.80 -11.00
N ILE A 6 6.33 -7.87 -10.36
CA ILE A 6 5.73 -8.06 -9.04
C ILE A 6 4.62 -9.13 -9.13
N LYS A 7 4.67 -10.13 -8.25
CA LYS A 7 3.75 -11.27 -8.21
C LYS A 7 2.83 -11.30 -6.99
N SER A 8 3.15 -10.57 -5.95
CA SER A 8 2.36 -10.54 -4.72
C SER A 8 2.33 -9.14 -4.11
N ILE A 9 1.14 -8.70 -3.72
CA ILE A 9 0.91 -7.40 -3.08
C ILE A 9 0.02 -7.55 -1.85
N ALA A 10 0.22 -6.69 -0.85
CA ALA A 10 -0.73 -6.49 0.23
C ALA A 10 -1.31 -5.07 0.15
N ILE A 11 -2.63 -4.94 0.35
CA ILE A 11 -3.37 -3.68 0.22
C ILE A 11 -3.87 -3.25 1.60
N GLY A 12 -3.59 -2.01 2.02
CA GLY A 12 -3.99 -1.53 3.34
C GLY A 12 -3.55 -0.10 3.62
N SER A 13 -3.91 0.45 4.79
CA SER A 13 -3.38 1.75 5.24
C SER A 13 -1.98 1.65 5.84
N PHE A 14 -1.66 0.49 6.43
CA PHE A 14 -0.36 0.16 7.02
C PHE A 14 0.15 1.22 8.02
N ASP A 15 -0.74 1.87 8.76
CA ASP A 15 -0.31 2.87 9.74
C ASP A 15 0.29 2.23 10.98
N GLY A 16 1.42 2.77 11.46
CA GLY A 16 2.14 2.29 12.63
C GLY A 16 2.90 0.97 12.45
N ILE A 17 2.71 0.24 11.34
CA ILE A 17 3.43 -1.01 10.99
C ILE A 17 3.57 -1.96 12.20
N HIS A 18 2.47 -2.21 12.91
CA HIS A 18 2.47 -3.15 14.04
C HIS A 18 2.64 -4.61 13.58
N ARG A 19 2.81 -5.55 14.53
CA ARG A 19 3.07 -6.98 14.26
C ARG A 19 2.10 -7.66 13.27
N GLY A 20 0.81 -7.29 13.29
CA GLY A 20 -0.16 -7.76 12.29
C GLY A 20 0.16 -7.32 10.85
N HIS A 21 0.65 -6.09 10.65
CA HIS A 21 1.13 -5.62 9.36
C HIS A 21 2.40 -6.38 8.96
N GLU A 22 3.36 -6.55 9.88
CA GLU A 22 4.60 -7.28 9.62
C GLU A 22 4.33 -8.70 9.09
N ALA A 23 3.36 -9.40 9.68
CA ALA A 23 2.96 -10.74 9.23
C ALA A 23 2.48 -10.77 7.77
N LEU A 24 1.71 -9.75 7.34
CA LEU A 24 1.26 -9.63 5.95
C LEU A 24 2.40 -9.21 5.02
N ILE A 25 3.20 -8.21 5.43
CA ILE A 25 4.32 -7.66 4.68
C ILE A 25 5.36 -8.75 4.37
N SER A 26 5.59 -9.68 5.31
CA SER A 26 6.54 -10.79 5.13
C SER A 26 6.19 -11.76 4.01
N GLN A 27 4.94 -11.75 3.52
CA GLN A 27 4.43 -12.69 2.52
C GLN A 27 4.34 -12.09 1.11
N VAL A 28 4.68 -10.80 0.94
CA VAL A 28 4.46 -10.08 -0.32
C VAL A 28 5.71 -9.33 -0.81
N GLU A 29 5.77 -9.08 -2.11
CA GLU A 29 6.88 -8.37 -2.77
C GLU A 29 6.72 -6.85 -2.69
N ALA A 30 5.48 -6.36 -2.63
CA ALA A 30 5.19 -4.93 -2.55
C ALA A 30 3.92 -4.61 -1.76
N LEU A 31 3.81 -3.36 -1.31
CA LEU A 31 2.66 -2.83 -0.61
C LEU A 31 1.92 -1.80 -1.47
N VAL A 32 0.60 -1.89 -1.45
CA VAL A 32 -0.30 -0.85 -1.96
C VAL A 32 -0.91 -0.15 -0.76
N ILE A 33 -0.47 1.08 -0.51
CA ILE A 33 -0.81 1.88 0.65
C ILE A 33 -1.90 2.88 0.27
N ILE A 34 -3.08 2.78 0.90
CA ILE A 34 -4.19 3.72 0.70
C ILE A 34 -4.14 4.82 1.75
N GLU A 35 -3.80 6.02 1.30
CA GLU A 35 -3.57 7.21 2.11
C GLU A 35 -4.85 8.09 2.19
N ARG A 36 -5.34 8.38 3.39
CA ARG A 36 -6.53 9.22 3.64
C ARG A 36 -6.19 10.59 4.22
N ASN A 37 -4.90 10.93 4.37
CA ASN A 37 -4.42 12.23 4.85
C ASN A 37 -4.96 12.70 6.22
N GLY A 38 -5.22 11.81 7.18
CA GLY A 38 -5.63 12.20 8.54
C GLY A 38 -5.31 11.16 9.63
N GLY A 39 -4.85 11.65 10.78
CA GLY A 39 -4.76 10.87 12.03
C GLY A 39 -3.74 9.73 12.05
N TYR A 40 -2.53 9.92 11.49
CA TYR A 40 -1.54 8.84 11.33
C TYR A 40 -0.36 8.90 12.30
N LEU A 41 0.02 7.72 12.80
CA LEU A 41 1.27 7.49 13.53
C LEU A 41 2.49 7.58 12.59
N THR A 42 2.34 7.14 11.35
CA THR A 42 3.40 7.10 10.33
C THR A 42 2.91 7.74 9.02
N PRO A 43 2.89 9.07 8.90
CA PRO A 43 2.29 9.73 7.74
C PRO A 43 3.09 9.53 6.45
N GLY A 44 2.39 9.20 5.36
CA GLY A 44 2.93 9.17 4.00
C GLY A 44 4.18 8.31 3.85
N TYR A 45 5.21 8.87 3.20
CA TYR A 45 6.46 8.17 2.89
C TYR A 45 7.20 7.66 4.13
N LYS A 46 6.89 8.13 5.34
CA LYS A 46 7.54 7.62 6.55
C LYS A 46 7.33 6.12 6.75
N ARG A 47 6.25 5.54 6.21
CA ARG A 47 6.05 4.07 6.21
C ARG A 47 7.13 3.34 5.43
N SER A 48 7.66 3.91 4.35
CA SER A 48 8.74 3.27 3.58
C SER A 48 10.09 3.31 4.30
N LEU A 49 10.22 4.04 5.40
CA LEU A 49 11.45 4.05 6.21
C LEU A 49 11.54 2.85 7.16
N VAL A 50 10.42 2.19 7.42
CA VAL A 50 10.30 1.10 8.41
C VAL A 50 9.83 -0.22 7.78
N VAL A 51 9.69 -0.25 6.45
CA VAL A 51 9.31 -1.43 5.66
C VAL A 51 10.39 -1.68 4.62
N ASP A 52 10.81 -2.93 4.45
CA ASP A 52 11.83 -3.38 3.49
C ASP A 52 11.26 -3.69 2.09
N LYS A 53 10.01 -3.32 1.81
CA LYS A 53 9.27 -3.61 0.56
C LYS A 53 9.03 -2.35 -0.24
N ILE A 54 8.81 -2.51 -1.54
CA ILE A 54 8.39 -1.40 -2.42
C ILE A 54 6.99 -0.95 -1.99
N CYS A 55 6.81 0.37 -1.81
CA CYS A 55 5.53 0.95 -1.40
C CYS A 55 4.93 1.80 -2.53
N PHE A 56 3.73 1.45 -2.97
CA PHE A 56 2.91 2.23 -3.90
C PHE A 56 1.83 2.97 -3.12
N PHE A 57 1.80 4.29 -3.21
CA PHE A 57 0.84 5.11 -2.48
C PHE A 57 -0.29 5.58 -3.38
N TYR A 58 -1.52 5.34 -2.95
CA TYR A 58 -2.72 5.88 -3.59
C TYR A 58 -3.46 6.76 -2.59
N HIS A 59 -3.80 7.98 -2.98
CA HIS A 59 -4.67 8.82 -2.17
C HIS A 59 -6.12 8.39 -2.36
N PHE A 60 -6.81 8.10 -1.25
CA PHE A 60 -8.20 7.62 -1.26
C PHE A 60 -9.11 8.54 -2.08
N GLU A 61 -8.96 9.86 -1.95
CA GLU A 61 -9.77 10.84 -2.68
C GLU A 61 -9.68 10.71 -4.20
N GLN A 62 -8.58 10.16 -4.73
CA GLN A 62 -8.37 9.96 -6.17
C GLN A 62 -8.94 8.63 -6.68
N ILE A 63 -9.18 7.65 -5.79
CA ILE A 63 -9.63 6.31 -6.16
C ILE A 63 -11.03 5.97 -5.60
N LYS A 64 -11.62 6.82 -4.76
CA LYS A 64 -12.90 6.56 -4.07
C LYS A 64 -14.09 6.33 -5.00
N CYS A 65 -14.01 6.79 -6.24
CA CYS A 65 -15.06 6.60 -7.25
C CYS A 65 -14.94 5.28 -8.03
N LEU A 66 -13.83 4.56 -7.88
CA LEU A 66 -13.63 3.28 -8.55
C LEU A 66 -14.42 2.20 -7.82
N SER A 67 -15.11 1.35 -8.58
CA SER A 67 -15.54 0.06 -8.08
C SER A 67 -14.34 -0.81 -7.69
N ALA A 68 -14.58 -1.86 -6.90
CA ALA A 68 -13.53 -2.80 -6.53
C ALA A 68 -12.82 -3.40 -7.76
N LYS A 69 -13.58 -3.67 -8.84
CA LYS A 69 -13.03 -4.21 -10.09
C LYS A 69 -12.12 -3.20 -10.79
N GLU A 70 -12.58 -1.97 -10.97
CA GLU A 70 -11.78 -0.90 -11.62
C GLU A 70 -10.53 -0.57 -10.81
N PHE A 71 -10.60 -0.64 -9.48
CA PHE A 71 -9.43 -0.48 -8.63
C PHE A 71 -8.39 -1.58 -8.88
N VAL A 72 -8.81 -2.85 -8.95
CA VAL A 72 -7.91 -3.98 -9.23
C VAL A 72 -7.31 -3.88 -10.64
N GLU A 73 -8.09 -3.50 -11.65
CA GLU A 73 -7.59 -3.31 -13.03
C GLU A 73 -6.57 -2.17 -13.16
N LYS A 74 -6.57 -1.22 -12.21
CA LYS A 74 -5.63 -0.10 -12.17
C LYS A 74 -4.26 -0.46 -11.56
N LEU A 75 -4.18 -1.53 -10.76
CA LEU A 75 -2.95 -1.99 -10.10
C LEU A 75 -1.98 -2.64 -11.10
#